data_AF-A0A4Y2TZ72-F1
#
_entry.id   AF-A0A4Y2TZ72-F1
#
_cell.length_a   1.000
_cell.length_b   1.000
_cell.length_c   1.000
_cell.angle_alpha   90.00
_cell.angle_beta   90.00
_cell.angle_gamma   90.00
#
_symmetry.space_group_name_H-M   'P 1'
#
loop_
_entity.id
_entity.type
_entity.pdbx_description
1 polymer ?
#
loop_
_entity_poly.entity_id
_entity_poly.type
_entity_poly.pdbx_seq_one_letter_code
_entity_poly.pdbx_strand_id
1 'polypeptide(L)'
;MFEFCPEHLKVITFLCIKDEEIIQHHNRKLLDRFENSVAITCTRSFHCFAPVSESNLKCFITSQATEYEIHSTTKAVQITLHTRDSIACVYDGQWWLAEVNDFSDINKAWL
;
A
#
# COMPACT_ATOMS: atom_id res chain seq x y z
N MET A 1 -5.17 -23.81 -18.86
CA MET A 1 -4.20 -23.94 -17.75
C MET A 1 -4.90 -24.19 -16.43
N PHE A 2 -5.91 -23.39 -16.04
CA PHE A 2 -6.68 -23.64 -14.83
C PHE A 2 -7.33 -25.03 -14.81
N GLU A 3 -8.06 -25.45 -15.84
CA GLU A 3 -8.75 -26.77 -15.86
C GLU A 3 -7.78 -27.97 -15.73
N PHE A 4 -6.57 -27.83 -16.25
CA PHE A 4 -5.54 -28.86 -16.17
C PHE A 4 -5.05 -29.09 -14.72
N CYS A 5 -5.03 -28.04 -13.89
CA CYS A 5 -4.41 -28.07 -12.57
C CYS A 5 -5.21 -28.91 -11.54
N PRO A 6 -6.53 -28.75 -11.34
CA PRO A 6 -7.32 -29.59 -10.45
C PRO A 6 -7.31 -31.07 -10.83
N GLU A 7 -7.21 -31.37 -12.13
CA GLU A 7 -7.18 -32.76 -12.62
C GLU A 7 -5.86 -33.48 -12.26
N HIS A 8 -4.74 -32.76 -12.26
CA HIS A 8 -3.40 -33.37 -12.17
C HIS A 8 -2.67 -33.07 -10.86
N LEU A 9 -3.09 -32.05 -10.09
CA LEU A 9 -2.41 -31.59 -8.87
C LEU A 9 -3.35 -31.66 -7.65
N LYS A 10 -3.72 -32.89 -7.26
CA LYS A 10 -4.78 -33.19 -6.27
C LYS A 10 -4.58 -32.67 -4.83
N VAL A 11 -3.38 -32.20 -4.50
CA VAL A 11 -3.03 -31.72 -3.13
C VAL A 11 -3.03 -30.20 -3.04
N ILE A 12 -3.19 -29.49 -4.16
CA ILE A 12 -3.17 -28.03 -4.21
C ILE A 12 -4.59 -27.54 -4.52
N THR A 13 -5.07 -26.60 -3.72
CA THR A 13 -6.34 -25.91 -3.99
C THR A 13 -6.10 -24.80 -5.01
N PHE A 14 -6.84 -24.84 -6.12
CA PHE A 14 -6.77 -23.81 -7.16
C PHE A 14 -8.01 -22.93 -7.13
N LEU A 15 -7.80 -21.62 -7.18
CA LEU A 15 -8.85 -20.62 -7.33
C LEU A 15 -8.65 -19.91 -8.67
N CYS A 16 -9.67 -19.92 -9.53
CA CYS A 16 -9.70 -19.09 -10.73
C CYS A 16 -10.41 -17.80 -10.38
N ILE A 17 -9.69 -16.68 -10.46
CA ILE A 17 -10.29 -15.36 -10.35
C ILE A 17 -10.47 -14.84 -11.77
N LYS A 18 -11.69 -14.48 -12.14
CA LYS A 18 -11.98 -14.00 -13.50
C LYS A 18 -11.42 -12.59 -13.69
N ASP A 19 -11.01 -12.27 -14.92
CA ASP A 19 -10.52 -10.94 -15.26
C ASP A 19 -11.56 -9.86 -14.93
N GLU A 20 -12.85 -10.14 -15.14
CA GLU A 20 -13.91 -9.19 -14.79
C GLU A 20 -13.99 -8.92 -13.28
N GLU A 21 -13.78 -9.93 -12.44
CA GLU A 21 -13.77 -9.78 -10.99
C GLU A 21 -12.56 -8.94 -10.52
N ILE A 22 -11.40 -9.17 -11.13
CA ILE A 22 -10.19 -8.37 -10.90
C ILE A 22 -10.41 -6.93 -11.34
N ILE A 23 -10.91 -6.71 -12.56
CA ILE A 23 -11.16 -5.38 -13.13
C ILE A 23 -12.21 -4.64 -12.30
N GLN A 24 -13.32 -5.26 -11.92
CA GLN A 24 -14.36 -4.61 -11.11
C GLN A 24 -13.88 -4.28 -9.70
N HIS A 25 -13.16 -5.19 -9.05
CA HIS A 25 -12.58 -4.95 -7.73
C HIS A 25 -11.53 -3.82 -7.78
N HIS A 26 -10.67 -3.86 -8.79
CA HIS A 26 -9.65 -2.84 -9.01
C HIS A 26 -10.29 -1.47 -9.29
N ASN A 27 -11.29 -1.40 -10.16
CA ASN A 27 -11.99 -0.17 -10.49
C ASN A 27 -12.72 0.42 -9.28
N ARG A 28 -13.37 -0.40 -8.44
CA ARG A 28 -13.97 0.07 -7.19
C ARG A 28 -12.93 0.67 -6.24
N LYS A 29 -11.79 -0.01 -6.08
CA LYS A 29 -10.67 0.50 -5.28
C LYS A 29 -10.07 1.78 -5.85
N LEU A 30 -9.94 1.88 -7.17
CA LEU A 30 -9.44 3.10 -7.83
C LEU A 30 -10.42 4.25 -7.64
N LEU A 31 -11.71 4.01 -7.85
CA LEU A 31 -12.75 5.03 -7.68
C LEU A 31 -12.76 5.56 -6.25
N ASP A 32 -12.76 4.67 -5.26
CA ASP A 32 -12.68 5.02 -3.84
C ASP A 32 -11.43 5.86 -3.52
N ARG A 33 -10.27 5.48 -4.07
CA ARG A 33 -9.02 6.25 -3.93
C ARG A 33 -9.15 7.64 -4.53
N PHE A 34 -9.73 7.79 -5.73
CA PHE A 34 -9.89 9.10 -6.36
C PHE A 34 -10.86 9.98 -5.58
N GLU A 35 -12.02 9.45 -5.20
CA GLU A 35 -13.06 10.19 -4.46
C GLU A 35 -12.59 10.62 -3.07
N ASN A 36 -11.80 9.79 -2.38
CA ASN A 36 -11.33 10.07 -1.02
C ASN A 36 -9.94 10.73 -0.94
N SER A 37 -9.25 10.89 -2.07
CA SER A 37 -7.95 11.55 -2.13
C SER A 37 -8.07 13.07 -1.95
N VAL A 38 -7.06 13.66 -1.31
CA VAL A 38 -6.93 15.11 -1.17
C VAL A 38 -5.65 15.52 -1.88
N ALA A 39 -5.78 16.44 -2.83
CA ALA A 39 -4.62 17.03 -3.47
C ALA A 39 -3.88 17.92 -2.46
N ILE A 40 -2.56 17.76 -2.40
CA ILE A 40 -1.71 18.63 -1.61
C ILE A 40 -1.41 19.86 -2.47
N THR A 41 -1.70 21.05 -1.96
CA THR A 41 -1.47 22.29 -2.69
C THR A 41 0.01 22.50 -2.96
N CYS A 42 0.35 23.14 -4.08
CA CYS A 42 1.73 23.49 -4.45
C CYS A 42 2.68 22.30 -4.68
N THR A 43 2.19 21.05 -4.75
CA THR A 43 3.04 19.88 -4.97
C THR A 43 3.07 19.36 -6.41
N ARG A 44 2.46 20.07 -7.36
CA ARG A 44 2.34 19.64 -8.76
C ARG A 44 3.68 19.34 -9.44
N SER A 45 4.76 19.99 -9.01
CA SER A 45 6.11 19.82 -9.57
C SER A 45 6.91 18.68 -8.92
N PHE A 46 6.38 18.00 -7.90
CA PHE A 46 7.06 16.88 -7.27
C PHE A 46 6.63 15.56 -7.90
N HIS A 47 7.58 14.63 -7.98
CA HIS A 47 7.43 13.33 -8.62
C HIS A 47 7.58 12.15 -7.65
N CYS A 48 8.03 12.39 -6.42
CA CYS A 48 8.12 11.39 -5.37
C CYS A 48 7.70 11.98 -4.02
N PHE A 49 7.02 11.16 -3.22
CA PHE A 49 6.46 11.54 -1.92
C PHE A 49 6.76 10.43 -0.90
N ALA A 50 7.30 10.79 0.26
CA ALA A 50 7.55 9.85 1.35
C ALA A 50 6.94 10.37 2.66
N PRO A 51 6.12 9.56 3.36
CA PRO A 51 5.56 9.97 4.64
C PRO A 51 6.66 10.12 5.70
N VAL A 52 6.54 11.18 6.51
CA VAL A 52 7.43 11.45 7.66
C VAL A 52 6.66 11.30 8.97
N SER A 53 5.45 11.83 9.00
CA SER A 53 4.52 11.77 10.11
C SER A 53 3.09 11.76 9.57
N GLU A 54 2.11 11.64 10.45
CA GLU A 54 0.69 11.64 10.08
C GLU A 54 0.30 12.79 9.14
N SER A 55 0.84 13.98 9.42
CA SER A 55 0.50 15.21 8.71
C SER A 55 1.61 15.76 7.81
N ASN A 56 2.72 15.05 7.56
CA ASN A 56 3.84 15.61 6.79
C ASN A 56 4.43 14.61 5.81
N LEU A 57 4.72 15.10 4.60
CA LEU A 57 5.40 14.35 3.53
C LEU A 57 6.70 15.04 3.14
N LYS A 58 7.74 14.24 2.85
CA LYS A 58 8.86 14.66 2.01
C LYS A 58 8.41 14.63 0.56
N CYS A 59 8.64 15.71 -0.16
CA CYS A 59 8.30 15.88 -1.56
C CYS A 59 9.60 16.09 -2.36
N PHE A 60 9.81 15.29 -3.40
CA PHE A 60 11.02 15.29 -4.21
C PHE A 60 10.69 15.68 -5.65
N ILE A 61 11.49 16.58 -6.25
CA ILE A 61 11.27 17.06 -7.62
C ILE A 61 11.44 15.91 -8.63
N THR A 62 12.29 14.93 -8.33
CA THR A 62 12.44 13.72 -9.15
C THR A 62 12.48 12.49 -8.25
N SER A 63 12.29 11.29 -8.82
CA SER A 63 12.36 10.02 -8.06
C SER A 63 13.77 9.68 -7.55
N GLN A 64 14.81 10.31 -8.09
CA GLN A 64 16.21 10.08 -7.71
C GLN A 64 16.80 11.25 -6.92
N ALA A 65 16.04 12.31 -6.66
CA ALA A 65 16.52 13.47 -5.92
C ALA A 65 16.78 13.11 -4.45
N THR A 66 17.86 13.66 -3.89
CA THR A 66 18.19 13.56 -2.46
C THR A 66 17.63 14.72 -1.65
N GLU A 67 17.45 15.87 -2.29
CA GLU A 67 16.83 17.05 -1.70
C GLU A 67 15.30 16.91 -1.70
N TYR A 68 14.68 17.37 -0.62
CA TYR A 68 13.24 17.31 -0.45
C TYR A 68 12.72 18.57 0.25
N GLU A 69 11.46 18.86 -0.01
CA GLU A 69 10.68 19.80 0.78
C GLU A 69 9.73 19.05 1.70
N ILE A 70 9.40 19.64 2.86
CA ILE A 70 8.37 19.09 3.74
C ILE A 70 7.08 19.85 3.50
N HIS A 71 6.03 19.13 3.13
CA HIS A 71 4.69 19.68 2.96
C HIS A 71 3.73 19.05 3.95
N SER A 72 2.98 19.90 4.65
CA SER A 72 1.95 19.43 5.58
C SER A 72 0.67 19.05 4.84
N THR A 73 0.03 17.97 5.28
CA THR A 73 -1.27 17.52 4.82
C THR A 73 -2.32 17.81 5.90
N THR A 74 -3.52 18.16 5.47
CA THR A 74 -4.67 18.37 6.39
C THR A 74 -5.37 17.07 6.75
N LYS A 75 -5.02 15.96 6.08
CA LYS A 75 -5.62 14.65 6.25
C LYS A 75 -4.52 13.68 6.65
N ALA A 76 -4.56 13.24 7.90
CA ALA A 76 -3.74 12.14 8.36
C ALA A 76 -4.13 10.87 7.60
N VAL A 77 -3.15 10.20 6.99
CA VAL A 77 -3.40 8.87 6.42
C VAL A 77 -3.41 7.90 7.58
N GLN A 78 -4.60 7.62 8.10
CA GLN A 78 -4.78 6.56 9.07
C GLN A 78 -4.74 5.22 8.32
N ILE A 79 -3.63 4.51 8.45
CA ILE A 79 -3.51 3.15 7.95
C ILE A 79 -4.15 2.25 8.99
N THR A 80 -5.39 1.81 8.72
CA THR A 80 -6.04 0.79 9.53
C THR A 80 -5.58 -0.57 9.04
N LEU A 81 -4.93 -1.33 9.90
CA LEU A 81 -4.55 -2.72 9.65
C LEU A 81 -5.55 -3.63 10.36
N HIS A 82 -5.85 -4.76 9.73
CA HIS A 82 -6.63 -5.84 10.31
C HIS A 82 -5.77 -7.11 10.41
N THR A 83 -6.14 -8.00 11.34
CA THR A 83 -5.55 -9.34 11.38
C THR A 83 -5.75 -10.02 10.03
N ARG A 84 -4.71 -10.70 9.53
CA ARG A 84 -4.58 -11.33 8.22
C ARG A 84 -4.38 -10.39 7.03
N ASP A 85 -4.21 -9.09 7.26
CA ASP A 85 -3.73 -8.21 6.19
C ASP A 85 -2.29 -8.58 5.83
N SER A 86 -1.97 -8.51 4.54
CA SER A 86 -0.59 -8.65 4.05
C SER A 86 0.05 -7.27 3.92
N ILE A 87 1.24 -7.11 4.51
CA ILE A 87 2.03 -5.89 4.49
C ILE A 87 3.32 -6.16 3.72
N ALA A 88 3.66 -5.28 2.78
CA ALA A 88 4.97 -5.26 2.15
C ALA A 88 5.75 -4.02 2.61
N CYS A 89 7.01 -4.19 3.01
CA CYS A 89 7.89 -3.08 3.37
C CYS A 89 9.32 -3.29 2.85
N VAL A 90 10.10 -2.20 2.84
CA VAL A 90 11.52 -2.25 2.53
C VAL A 90 12.31 -2.04 3.82
N TYR A 91 13.17 -2.99 4.15
CA TYR A 91 14.09 -2.92 5.30
C TYR A 91 15.46 -3.43 4.86
N ASP A 92 16.51 -2.68 5.19
CA ASP A 92 17.90 -2.92 4.77
C ASP A 92 18.05 -3.12 3.24
N GLY A 93 17.32 -2.32 2.46
CA GLY A 93 17.33 -2.39 0.99
C GLY A 93 16.63 -3.62 0.40
N GLN A 94 16.03 -4.48 1.22
CA GLN A 94 15.32 -5.69 0.80
C GLN A 94 13.81 -5.56 0.99
N TRP A 95 13.04 -6.18 0.08
CA TRP A 95 11.59 -6.27 0.20
C TRP A 95 11.20 -7.41 1.14
N TRP A 96 10.30 -7.11 2.06
CA TRP A 96 9.71 -8.05 3.01
C TRP A 96 8.20 -8.08 2.80
N LEU A 97 7.62 -9.27 2.91
CA LEU A 97 6.18 -9.50 2.91
C LEU A 97 5.82 -10.23 4.19
N ALA A 98 4.86 -9.70 4.94
CA ALA A 98 4.42 -10.27 6.20
C ALA A 98 2.89 -10.26 6.29
N GLU A 99 2.34 -11.17 7.09
CA GLU A 99 0.92 -11.18 7.46
C GLU A 99 0.76 -10.65 8.89
N VAL A 100 -0.26 -9.82 9.12
CA VAL A 100 -0.61 -9.29 10.45
C VAL A 100 -1.26 -10.40 11.28
N ASN A 101 -0.54 -10.97 12.24
CA ASN A 101 -1.07 -12.04 13.08
C ASN A 101 -1.86 -11.54 14.29
N ASP A 102 -1.35 -10.51 14.98
CA ASP A 102 -2.00 -9.85 16.12
C ASP A 102 -1.36 -8.44 16.34
N PHE A 103 -2.01 -7.59 17.12
CA PHE A 103 -1.56 -6.24 17.48
C PHE A 103 -0.90 -6.18 18.87
N SER A 104 -0.55 -7.32 19.44
CA SER A 104 -0.14 -7.49 20.83
C SER A 104 1.09 -6.69 21.27
N ASP A 105 1.82 -6.04 20.35
CA ASP A 105 3.09 -5.34 20.62
C ASP A 105 3.13 -3.85 20.22
N ILE A 106 1.99 -3.20 19.90
CA ILE A 106 2.02 -1.76 19.53
C ILE A 106 2.44 -0.84 20.69
N ASN A 107 2.36 -1.30 21.95
CA ASN A 107 2.62 -0.48 23.14
C ASN A 107 4.04 -0.60 23.72
N LYS A 108 5.04 -1.07 22.96
CA LYS A 108 6.44 -1.05 23.42
C LYS A 108 7.34 -0.37 22.39
N ALA A 109 7.62 0.90 22.69
CA ALA A 109 8.70 1.74 22.15
C ALA A 109 8.48 2.40 20.78
N TRP A 110 7.68 3.46 20.77
CA TRP A 110 7.98 4.67 19.99
C TRP A 110 7.76 5.90 20.89
N LEU A 111 8.78 6.18 21.71
CA LEU A 111 9.03 7.51 22.28
C LEU A 111 9.68 8.38 21.21
#